data_AF-A0A0E9MXZ9-F1
#
_entry.id   AF-A0A0E9MXZ9-F1
#
_cell.length_a   1.000
_cell.length_b   1.000
_cell.length_c   1.000
_cell.angle_alpha   90.00
_cell.angle_beta   90.00
_cell.angle_gamma   90.00
#
_symmetry.space_group_name_H-M   'P 1'
#
loop_
_entity.id
_entity.type
_entity.pdbx_description
1 polymer ?
#
loop_
_entity_poly.entity_id
_entity_poly.type
_entity_poly.pdbx_seq_one_letter_code
_entity_poly.pdbx_strand_id
1 'polypeptide(L)' 'MIYYKRGTGTFIVTEPKPWAHENQKHFPEYSFNDGDVPTVDEIETYLIKNYNFKLEADKINKISVLFNLNPSLNL' A
#
# COMPACT_ATOMS: atom_id res chain seq x y z
N MET A 1 2.78 -6.33 4.15
CA MET A 1 3.54 -5.06 4.34
C MET A 1 3.67 -4.35 3.01
N ILE A 2 3.69 -3.03 2.97
CA ILE A 2 3.90 -2.22 1.77
C ILE A 2 5.28 -1.57 1.85
N TYR A 3 6.03 -1.65 0.77
CA TYR A 3 7.34 -1.06 0.59
C TYR A 3 7.37 -0.25 -0.70
N TYR A 4 7.74 1.03 -0.62
CA TYR A 4 7.88 1.87 -1.81
C TYR A 4 8.93 2.95 -1.67
N LYS A 5 9.48 3.38 -2.82
CA LYS A 5 10.38 4.52 -2.89
C LYS A 5 9.59 5.82 -3.05
N ARG A 6 9.87 6.82 -2.20
CA ARG A 6 9.33 8.18 -2.30
C ARG A 6 10.46 9.15 -2.65
N GLY A 7 10.40 9.74 -3.84
CA GLY A 7 11.41 10.70 -4.32
C GLY A 7 12.78 10.06 -4.59
N THR A 8 13.87 10.81 -4.35
CA THR A 8 15.22 10.45 -4.82
C THR A 8 15.98 9.49 -3.91
N GLY A 9 15.50 9.15 -2.71
CA GLY A 9 16.25 8.26 -1.80
C GLY A 9 15.52 7.70 -0.58
N THR A 10 14.25 8.03 -0.36
CA THR A 10 13.54 7.57 0.83
C THR A 10 12.75 6.30 0.52
N PHE A 11 12.95 5.26 1.32
CA PHE A 11 12.12 4.07 1.31
C PHE A 11 11.12 4.14 2.45
N ILE A 12 9.86 3.88 2.15
CA ILE A 12 8.77 3.83 3.12
C ILE A 12 8.38 2.38 3.31
N VAL A 13 8.22 1.99 4.57
CA VAL A 13 7.71 0.69 5.00
C VAL A 13 6.49 0.94 5.88
N THR A 14 5.36 0.36 5.52
CA THR A 14 4.11 0.55 6.26
C THR A 14 3.19 -0.65 6.11
N GLU A 15 2.19 -0.77 6.96
CA GLU A 15 1.14 -1.77 6.84
C GLU A 15 0.00 -1.24 5.95
N PRO A 16 -0.80 -2.12 5.31
CA PRO A 16 -1.89 -1.70 4.43
C PRO A 16 -2.86 -0.72 5.09
N LYS A 17 -3.32 -1.01 6.31
CA LYS A 17 -4.33 -0.18 7.00
C LYS A 17 -3.80 1.23 7.35
N PRO A 18 -2.64 1.39 8.03
CA PRO A 18 -2.04 2.70 8.22
C PRO A 18 -1.80 3.47 6.92
N TRP A 19 -1.34 2.80 5.87
CA TRP A 19 -1.16 3.44 4.56
C TRP A 19 -2.47 3.99 3.99
N ALA A 20 -3.55 3.20 4.02
CA ALA A 20 -4.86 3.66 3.56
C ALA A 20 -5.37 4.85 4.40
N HIS A 21 -5.13 4.85 5.71
CA HIS A 21 -5.46 5.97 6.60
C HIS A 21 -4.71 7.27 6.25
N GLU A 22 -3.47 7.20 5.78
CA GLU A 22 -2.72 8.37 5.31
C GLU A 22 -3.14 8.83 3.90
N ASN A 23 -3.79 7.95 3.15
CA ASN A 23 -4.12 8.15 1.73
C ASN A 23 -5.63 8.02 1.45
N GLN A 24 -6.48 8.48 2.39
CA GLN A 24 -7.95 8.32 2.35
C GLN A 24 -8.59 8.84 1.06
N LYS A 25 -7.98 9.84 0.41
CA LYS A 25 -8.41 10.39 -0.88
C LYS A 25 -8.54 9.34 -1.99
N HIS A 26 -7.86 8.20 -1.86
CA HIS A 26 -7.89 7.08 -2.81
C HIS A 26 -9.04 6.10 -2.57
N PHE A 27 -9.74 6.22 -1.43
CA PHE A 27 -10.80 5.34 -0.96
C PHE A 27 -12.03 6.16 -0.49
N PRO A 28 -12.61 7.00 -1.36
CA PRO A 28 -13.69 7.95 -1.00
C PRO A 28 -14.98 7.28 -0.50
N GLU A 29 -15.14 5.98 -0.73
CA GLU A 29 -16.28 5.17 -0.30
C GLU A 29 -16.22 4.76 1.18
N TYR A 30 -15.06 4.91 1.84
CA TYR A 30 -14.89 4.60 3.26
C TYR A 30 -14.80 5.87 4.09
N SER A 31 -15.41 5.85 5.27
CA SER A 31 -15.39 6.98 6.20
C SER A 31 -14.16 7.03 7.10
N PHE A 32 -13.39 5.93 7.20
CA PHE A 32 -12.25 5.76 8.10
C PHE A 32 -12.58 5.96 9.60
N ASN A 33 -13.86 5.88 9.96
CA ASN A 33 -14.37 5.93 11.33
C ASN A 33 -14.97 4.57 11.72
N ASP A 34 -14.93 4.23 13.01
CA ASP A 34 -15.66 3.09 13.59
C ASP A 34 -15.54 1.75 12.85
N GLY A 35 -14.36 1.48 12.27
CA GLY A 35 -14.05 0.23 11.56
C GLY A 35 -14.48 0.19 10.09
N ASP A 36 -15.07 1.26 9.57
CA ASP A 36 -15.36 1.44 8.15
C ASP A 36 -14.09 1.87 7.40
N VAL A 37 -13.26 0.88 7.07
CA VAL A 37 -11.98 1.02 6.38
C VAL A 37 -11.85 -0.08 5.31
N PRO A 38 -11.09 0.16 4.23
CA PRO A 38 -10.84 -0.89 3.24
C PRO A 38 -10.13 -2.08 3.88
N THR A 39 -10.47 -3.27 3.38
CA THR A 39 -9.79 -4.51 3.72
C THR A 39 -8.36 -4.50 3.18
N VAL A 40 -7.52 -5.39 3.73
CA VAL A 40 -6.14 -5.55 3.22
C VAL A 40 -6.17 -5.86 1.72
N ASP A 41 -6.97 -6.83 1.29
CA ASP A 41 -7.05 -7.25 -0.12
C ASP A 41 -7.49 -6.11 -1.06
N GLU A 42 -8.40 -5.24 -0.63
CA GLU A 42 -8.82 -4.06 -1.41
C GLU A 42 -7.68 -3.06 -1.58
N ILE A 43 -6.94 -2.79 -0.50
CA ILE A 43 -5.77 -1.89 -0.52
C ILE A 43 -4.68 -2.46 -1.42
N GLU A 44 -4.35 -3.74 -1.28
CA GLU A 44 -3.33 -4.40 -2.09
C GLU A 44 -3.72 -4.41 -3.58
N THR A 45 -4.98 -4.74 -3.88
CA THR A 45 -5.50 -4.73 -5.25
C THR A 45 -5.45 -3.33 -5.87
N TYR A 46 -5.80 -2.30 -5.10
CA TYR A 46 -5.75 -0.91 -5.56
C TYR A 46 -4.32 -0.49 -5.92
N LEU A 47 -3.35 -0.82 -5.06
CA LEU A 47 -1.93 -0.52 -5.27
C LEU A 47 -1.35 -1.23 -6.49
N ILE A 48 -1.71 -2.50 -6.71
CA ILE A 48 -1.26 -3.26 -7.88
C ILE A 48 -1.83 -2.65 -9.17
N LYS A 49 -3.13 -2.35 -9.19
CA LYS A 49 -3.82 -1.86 -10.39
C LYS A 49 -3.42 -0.43 -10.78
N ASN A 50 -3.30 0.47 -9.81
CA ASN A 50 -3.13 1.90 -10.10
C ASN A 50 -1.68 2.36 -10.03
N TYR A 51 -0.84 1.67 -9.25
CA TYR A 51 0.50 2.14 -8.93
C TYR A 51 1.60 1.13 -9.27
N ASN A 52 1.28 0.02 -9.96
CA ASN A 52 2.25 -0.99 -10.39
C ASN A 52 3.04 -1.60 -9.22
N PHE A 53 2.42 -1.74 -8.06
CA PHE A 53 2.98 -2.55 -6.99
C PHE A 53 2.97 -4.03 -7.41
N LYS A 54 3.95 -4.78 -6.91
CA LYS A 54 4.02 -6.23 -7.09
C LYS A 54 3.94 -6.91 -5.74
N LEU A 55 3.12 -7.95 -5.67
CA LEU A 55 3.07 -8.83 -4.51
C LEU A 55 4.24 -9.80 -4.58
N GLU A 56 5.19 -9.67 -3.67
CA GLU A 56 6.23 -10.65 -3.41
C GLU A 56 5.92 -11.39 -2.11
N ALA A 57 5.64 -12.68 -2.22
CA ALA A 57 5.51 -13.54 -1.06
C ALA A 57 6.91 -13.99 -0.62
N ASP A 58 7.34 -13.58 0.57
CA ASP A 58 8.50 -14.17 1.22
C ASP A 58 8.16 -15.64 1.56
N LYS A 59 8.72 -16.57 0.78
CA LYS A 59 8.51 -18.01 0.95
C LYS A 59 9.05 -18.55 2.29
N ILE A 60 9.96 -17.82 2.95
CA ILE A 60 10.60 -18.23 4.20
C ILE A 60 9.76 -17.75 5.39
N ASN A 61 9.29 -16.50 5.35
CA ASN A 61 8.55 -15.90 6.48
C ASN A 61 7.02 -15.91 6.32
N LYS A 62 6.49 -16.36 5.17
CA LYS A 62 5.06 -16.28 4.81
C LYS A 62 4.49 -14.86 4.88
N ILE A 63 5.35 -13.86 4.66
CA ILE A 63 4.95 -12.45 4.67
C ILE A 63 4.68 -12.04 3.21
N SER A 64 3.48 -11.55 2.94
CA SER A 64 3.16 -10.87 1.69
C SER A 64 3.68 -9.43 1.76
N VAL A 65 4.57 -9.07 0.83
CA VAL A 65 5.11 -7.72 0.68
C VAL A 65 4.66 -7.14 -0.64
N LEU A 66 4.01 -5.97 -0.63
CA LEU A 66 3.80 -5.18 -1.83
C LEU A 66 4.98 -4.26 -2.04
N PHE A 67 5.56 -4.29 -3.22
CA PHE A 67 6.79 -3.58 -3.52
C PHE A 67 6.66 -2.72 -4.78
N ASN A 68 7.15 -1.47 -4.72
CA ASN A 68 7.29 -0.58 -5.86
C ASN A 68 8.58 0.25 -5.80
N LEU A 69 9.42 0.15 -6.83
CA LEU A 69 10.69 0.88 -6.94
C LEU A 69 10.65 2.12 -7.81
N ASN A 70 9.48 2.54 -8.28
CA ASN A 70 9.37 3.73 -9.12
C ASN A 70 9.64 4.98 -8.28
N PRO A 71 10.77 5.69 -8.50
CA PRO A 71 11.10 6.90 -7.73
C PRO A 71 10.13 8.06 -8.01
N SER A 72 9.39 7.99 -9.11
CA SER A 72 8.41 9.00 -9.54
C SER A 72 6.99 8.69 -9.06
N LEU A 73 6.83 7.72 -8.15
CA LEU A 73 5.53 7.40 -7.57
C LEU A 73 5.02 8.61 -6.77
N ASN A 74 3.91 9.20 -7.21
CA ASN A 74 3.25 10.32 -6.54
C ASN A 74 1.95 9.81 -5.90
N LEU A 75 2.00 9.55 -4.59
CA LEU A 75 0.87 9.08 -3.78
C LEU A 75 0.17 10.23 -3.07
#